data_AF-A0A645D9T0-F1
#
_entry.id   AF-A0A645D9T0-F1
#
_cell.length_a   1.000
_cell.length_b   1.000
_cell.length_c   1.000
_cell.angle_alpha   90.00
_cell.angle_beta   90.00
_cell.angle_gamma   90.00
#
_symmetry.space_group_name_H-M   'P 1'
#
loop_
_entity.id
_entity.type
_entity.pdbx_description
1 polymer ?
#
loop_
_entity_poly.entity_id
_entity_poly.type
_entity_poly.pdbx_seq_one_letter_code
_entity_poly.pdbx_strand_id
1 'polypeptide(L)'
;MLTDPAITGVVGVGHLPGLLGADLAQGFSEHLGRKVVFESLQPEAFGELLQPILGPATSAVVGLYQALAAVPANTIIPASSAQERLGLMPSSVQQWLAKTLG
;
A
#
# COMPACT_ATOMS: atom_id res chain seq x y z
N MET A 1 -3.15 10.27 -20.62
CA MET A 1 -1.97 10.33 -19.72
C MET A 1 -1.12 9.08 -19.83
N LEU A 2 -1.68 7.86 -19.86
CA LEU A 2 -0.93 6.63 -20.21
C LEU A 2 -0.72 6.42 -21.73
N THR A 3 -0.69 7.51 -22.50
CA THR A 3 -0.77 7.47 -23.97
C THR A 3 0.40 8.17 -24.64
N ASP A 4 1.34 8.69 -23.87
CA ASP A 4 2.55 9.31 -24.41
C ASP A 4 3.55 8.20 -24.81
N PRO A 5 3.77 7.97 -26.11
CA PRO A 5 4.65 6.91 -26.58
C PRO A 5 6.14 7.19 -26.31
N ALA A 6 6.50 8.43 -25.93
CA ALA A 6 7.88 8.77 -25.58
C ALA A 6 8.32 8.15 -24.24
N ILE A 7 7.37 7.83 -23.35
CA ILE A 7 7.66 7.19 -22.07
C ILE A 7 7.73 5.67 -22.26
N THR A 8 8.94 5.12 -22.26
CA THR A 8 9.22 3.68 -22.45
C THR A 8 9.80 3.02 -21.20
N GLY A 9 9.80 1.69 -21.10
CA GLY A 9 10.35 0.97 -19.93
C GLY A 9 9.41 0.93 -18.71
N VAL A 10 9.97 0.66 -17.52
CA VAL A 10 9.17 0.38 -16.30
C VAL A 10 8.76 1.67 -15.59
N VAL A 11 7.48 1.78 -15.22
CA VAL A 11 6.96 2.83 -14.35
C VAL A 11 6.42 2.19 -13.07
N GLY A 12 7.03 2.52 -11.92
CA GLY A 12 6.56 2.12 -10.60
C GLY A 12 5.33 2.94 -10.19
N VAL A 13 4.24 2.26 -9.86
CA VAL A 13 2.97 2.88 -9.45
C VAL A 13 2.74 2.68 -7.96
N GLY A 14 2.52 3.79 -7.25
CA GLY A 14 2.30 3.81 -5.81
C GLY A 14 2.80 5.12 -5.20
N HIS A 15 2.83 5.19 -3.87
CA HIS A 15 3.39 6.33 -3.16
C HIS A 15 4.92 6.27 -3.09
N LEU A 16 5.55 7.43 -3.26
CA LEU A 16 6.95 7.67 -2.90
C LEU A 16 7.03 8.98 -2.08
N PRO A 17 7.51 8.94 -0.82
CA PRO A 17 7.88 7.75 -0.04
C PRO A 17 6.70 6.80 0.15
N GLY A 18 6.99 5.51 0.37
CA GLY A 18 5.94 4.51 0.61
C GLY A 18 5.20 4.78 1.92
N LEU A 19 3.89 4.49 1.92
CA LEU A 19 3.06 4.64 3.12
C LEU A 19 3.36 3.55 4.15
N LEU A 20 3.41 3.93 5.41
CA LEU A 20 3.49 3.04 6.56
C LEU A 20 2.09 2.79 7.13
N GLY A 21 1.97 1.73 7.93
CA GLY A 21 0.73 1.44 8.64
C GLY A 21 0.26 2.60 9.54
N ALA A 22 1.21 3.31 10.16
CA ALA A 22 0.92 4.49 10.98
C ALA A 22 0.32 5.65 10.16
N ASP A 23 0.78 5.87 8.93
CA ASP A 23 0.25 6.91 8.04
C ASP A 23 -1.22 6.63 7.69
N LEU A 24 -1.53 5.36 7.43
CA LEU A 24 -2.91 4.91 7.20
C LEU A 24 -3.77 5.10 8.46
N ALA A 25 -3.30 4.64 9.61
CA ALA A 25 -4.03 4.78 10.87
C ALA A 25 -4.32 6.25 11.22
N GLN A 26 -3.39 7.16 10.93
CA GLN A 26 -3.61 8.59 11.09
C GLN A 26 -4.69 9.10 10.13
N GLY A 27 -4.62 8.79 8.84
CA GLY A 27 -5.65 9.20 7.88
C GLY A 27 -7.05 8.68 8.24
N PHE A 28 -7.15 7.43 8.70
CA PHE A 28 -8.41 6.87 9.21
C PHE A 28 -8.88 7.56 10.50
N SER A 29 -7.96 7.92 11.40
CA SER A 29 -8.32 8.63 12.64
C SER A 29 -8.96 9.99 12.35
N GLU A 30 -8.36 10.74 11.43
CA GLU A 30 -8.85 12.04 10.98
C GLU A 30 -10.21 11.91 10.29
N HIS A 31 -10.36 10.93 9.40
CA HIS A 31 -11.60 10.73 8.65
C HIS A 31 -12.77 10.27 9.54
N LEU A 32 -12.53 9.38 10.51
CA LEU A 32 -13.57 8.81 11.36
C LEU A 32 -13.85 9.63 12.63
N GLY A 33 -13.05 10.65 12.94
CA GLY A 33 -13.19 11.46 14.16
C GLY A 33 -12.93 10.68 15.46
N ARG A 34 -12.22 9.55 15.40
CA ARG A 34 -11.86 8.71 16.56
C ARG A 34 -10.48 8.12 16.39
N LYS A 35 -9.80 7.80 17.49
CA LYS A 35 -8.46 7.21 17.46
C LYS A 35 -8.45 5.85 16.77
N VAL A 36 -7.62 5.70 15.74
CA VAL A 36 -7.27 4.45 15.06
C VAL A 36 -5.76 4.28 15.19
N VAL A 37 -5.31 3.06 15.49
CA VAL A 37 -3.88 2.72 15.63
C VAL A 37 -3.54 1.58 14.69
N PHE A 38 -2.28 1.57 14.24
CA PHE A 38 -1.72 0.44 13.52
C PHE A 38 -0.92 -0.43 14.49
N GLU A 39 -1.17 -1.73 14.43
CA GLU A 39 -0.41 -2.75 15.16
C GLU A 39 0.08 -3.80 14.16
N SER A 40 1.38 -4.07 14.18
CA SER A 40 1.98 -5.08 13.32
C SER A 40 1.71 -6.48 13.88
N LEU A 41 1.32 -7.42 13.02
CA LEU A 41 1.21 -8.84 13.33
C LEU A 41 2.29 -9.63 12.61
N GLN A 42 2.67 -10.77 13.18
CA GLN A 42 3.44 -11.76 12.43
C GLN A 42 2.58 -12.32 11.28
N PRO A 43 3.17 -12.62 10.11
CA PRO A 43 2.42 -13.10 8.95
C PRO A 43 1.50 -14.28 9.24
N GLU A 44 1.93 -15.23 10.08
CA GLU A 44 1.16 -16.41 10.46
C GLU A 44 -0.08 -16.02 11.28
N ALA A 45 0.09 -15.13 12.26
CA ALA A 45 -1.01 -14.62 13.09
C ALA A 45 -2.03 -13.85 12.25
N PHE A 46 -1.57 -13.08 11.25
CA PHE A 46 -2.47 -12.45 10.29
C PHE A 46 -3.18 -13.48 9.40
N GLY A 47 -2.49 -14.55 9.01
CA GLY A 47 -3.06 -15.67 8.27
C GLY A 47 -4.25 -16.32 8.98
N GLU A 48 -4.13 -16.60 10.28
CA GLU A 48 -5.24 -17.16 11.07
C GLU A 48 -6.52 -16.29 11.02
N LEU A 49 -6.36 -14.96 10.97
CA LEU A 49 -7.49 -14.03 10.83
C LEU A 49 -8.14 -14.08 9.43
N LEU A 50 -7.36 -14.38 8.40
CA LEU A 50 -7.84 -14.42 7.01
C LEU A 50 -8.40 -15.78 6.60
N GLN A 51 -8.01 -16.87 7.28
CA GLN A 51 -8.42 -18.25 6.95
C GLN A 51 -9.94 -18.42 6.79
N PRO A 52 -10.81 -17.85 7.63
CA PRO A 52 -12.26 -17.97 7.45
C PRO A 52 -12.80 -17.30 6.17
N ILE A 53 -12.07 -16.31 5.63
CA ILE A 53 -12.47 -15.52 4.47
C ILE A 53 -11.87 -16.09 3.19
N LEU A 54 -10.59 -16.48 3.23
CA LEU A 54 -9.81 -16.86 2.05
C LEU A 54 -9.57 -18.38 1.95
N GLY A 55 -9.85 -19.14 3.02
CA GLY A 55 -9.61 -20.58 3.05
C GLY A 55 -8.15 -20.92 2.72
N PRO A 56 -7.89 -21.95 1.90
CA PRO A 56 -6.52 -22.35 1.55
C PRO A 56 -5.65 -21.25 0.91
N ALA A 57 -6.25 -20.24 0.28
CA ALA A 57 -5.51 -19.15 -0.38
C ALA A 57 -4.75 -18.25 0.62
N THR A 58 -5.11 -18.30 1.91
CA THR A 58 -4.40 -17.63 3.01
C THR A 58 -2.91 -17.92 3.01
N SER A 59 -2.51 -19.16 2.69
CA SER A 59 -1.10 -19.57 2.64
C SER A 59 -0.25 -18.70 1.70
N ALA A 60 -0.82 -18.27 0.56
CA ALA A 60 -0.14 -17.38 -0.38
C ALA A 60 0.01 -15.96 0.17
N VAL A 61 -0.97 -15.48 0.95
CA VAL A 61 -0.91 -14.16 1.60
C VAL A 61 0.17 -14.15 2.69
N VAL A 62 0.22 -15.22 3.51
CA VAL A 62 1.26 -15.39 4.53
C VAL A 62 2.65 -15.39 3.87
N GLY A 63 2.83 -16.21 2.82
CA GLY A 63 4.08 -16.29 2.07
C GLY A 63 4.51 -14.94 1.47
N LEU A 64 3.56 -14.16 0.95
CA LEU A 64 3.84 -12.80 0.45
C LEU A 64 4.39 -11.90 1.57
N TYR A 65 3.72 -11.83 2.74
CA TYR A 65 4.18 -10.97 3.83
C TYR A 65 5.51 -11.42 4.43
N GLN A 66 5.78 -12.72 4.49
CA GLN A 66 7.09 -13.25 4.87
C GLN A 66 8.18 -12.80 3.90
N ALA A 67 7.93 -12.89 2.59
CA ALA A 67 8.87 -12.44 1.57
C ALA A 67 9.12 -10.93 1.67
N LEU A 68 8.07 -10.12 1.86
CA LEU A 68 8.19 -8.67 2.00
C LEU A 68 8.98 -8.28 3.26
N ALA A 69 8.77 -8.98 4.37
CA ALA A 69 9.50 -8.73 5.63
C ALA A 69 11.00 -9.04 5.53
N ALA A 70 11.41 -9.93 4.61
CA ALA A 70 12.81 -10.28 4.38
C ALA A 70 13.54 -9.28 3.46
N VAL A 71 12.84 -8.37 2.79
CA VAL A 71 13.44 -7.39 1.88
C VAL A 71 13.70 -6.07 2.63
N PRO A 72 14.92 -5.52 2.60
CA PRO A 72 15.28 -4.32 3.36
C PRO A 72 14.53 -3.06 2.91
N ALA A 73 14.09 -3.00 1.65
CA ALA A 73 13.26 -1.93 1.12
C ALA A 73 12.35 -2.46 0.00
N ASN A 74 11.07 -2.64 0.30
CA ASN A 74 10.04 -2.89 -0.71
C ASN A 74 9.41 -1.55 -1.16
N THR A 75 10.21 -0.67 -1.74
CA THR A 75 9.80 0.67 -2.17
C THR A 75 10.08 0.89 -3.64
N ILE A 76 9.32 1.79 -4.26
CA ILE A 76 9.54 2.20 -5.66
C ILE A 76 10.91 2.88 -5.78
N ILE A 77 11.67 2.50 -6.80
CA ILE A 77 12.92 3.18 -7.15
C ILE A 77 12.54 4.61 -7.61
N PRO A 78 13.10 5.69 -7.04
CA PRO A 78 12.69 7.05 -7.33
C PRO A 78 12.60 7.38 -8.83
N ALA A 79 13.68 7.06 -9.57
CA ALA A 79 13.80 7.27 -11.01
C ALA A 79 12.77 6.51 -11.87
N SER A 80 12.13 5.46 -11.34
CA SER A 80 11.08 4.74 -12.05
C SER A 80 9.67 5.17 -11.65
N SER A 81 9.51 6.05 -10.67
CA SER A 81 8.20 6.35 -10.09
C SER A 81 7.27 7.10 -11.05
N ALA A 82 5.96 6.86 -10.95
CA ALA A 82 4.97 7.59 -11.73
C ALA A 82 4.98 9.11 -11.44
N GLN A 83 5.39 9.51 -10.23
CA GLN A 83 5.59 10.92 -9.91
C GLN A 83 6.66 11.56 -10.80
N GLU A 84 7.83 10.93 -10.94
CA GLU A 84 8.94 11.45 -11.74
C GLU A 84 8.72 11.25 -13.25
N ARG A 85 8.25 10.07 -13.65
CA ARG A 85 8.18 9.68 -15.07
C ARG A 85 6.94 10.21 -15.78
N LEU A 86 5.84 10.42 -15.05
CA LEU A 86 4.55 10.80 -15.62
C LEU A 86 3.99 12.09 -15.01
N GLY A 87 4.65 12.68 -14.00
CA GLY A 87 4.11 13.84 -13.27
C GLY A 87 2.84 13.53 -12.46
N LEU A 88 2.53 12.24 -12.25
CA LEU A 88 1.30 11.80 -11.59
C LEU A 88 1.52 11.71 -10.09
N MET A 89 0.81 12.54 -9.33
CA MET A 89 0.79 12.46 -7.87
C MET A 89 -0.29 11.47 -7.43
N PRO A 90 0.02 10.53 -6.51
CA PRO A 90 -0.98 9.66 -5.95
C PRO A 90 -1.93 10.47 -5.05
N SER A 91 -3.20 10.03 -4.96
CA SER A 91 -4.14 10.60 -3.99
C SER A 91 -3.64 10.43 -2.57
N SER A 92 -3.80 11.45 -1.72
CA SER A 92 -3.55 11.29 -0.29
C SER A 92 -4.53 10.29 0.33
N VAL A 93 -4.19 9.77 1.51
CA VAL A 93 -5.08 8.87 2.27
C VAL A 93 -6.43 9.53 2.52
N GLN A 94 -6.45 10.82 2.87
CA GLN A 94 -7.68 11.59 3.10
C GLN A 94 -8.52 11.73 1.83
N GLN A 95 -7.88 12.02 0.69
CA GLN A 95 -8.58 12.11 -0.60
C GLN A 95 -9.19 10.77 -1.02
N TRP A 96 -8.45 9.68 -0.79
CA TRP A 96 -8.93 8.33 -1.05
C TRP A 96 -10.11 7.97 -0.13
N LEU A 97 -9.98 8.18 1.18
CA LEU A 97 -11.04 7.91 2.16
C LEU A 97 -12.32 8.72 1.87
N ALA A 98 -12.19 10.01 1.55
CA ALA A 98 -13.33 10.85 1.19
C ALA A 98 -14.08 10.34 -0.05
N LYS A 99 -13.38 9.65 -0.98
CA LYS A 99 -14.00 9.05 -2.17
C LYS A 99 -14.59 7.66 -1.91
N THR A 100 -13.99 6.88 -1.00
CA THR A 100 -14.36 5.48 -0.78
C THR A 100 -15.38 5.31 0.34
N LEU A 101 -15.37 6.18 1.34
CA LEU A 101 -16.21 6.11 2.54
C LEU A 101 -17.09 7.35 2.77
N GLY A 102 -16.94 8.40 1.95
CA GLY A 102 -17.80 9.59 1.94
C GLY A 102 -18.93 9.46 0.91
#